data_AF-A0A814TPG1-F1
#
_entry.id   AF-A0A814TPG1-F1
#
_cell.length_a   1.000
_cell.length_b   1.000
_cell.length_c   1.000
_cell.angle_alpha   90.00
_cell.angle_beta   90.00
_cell.angle_gamma   90.00
#
_symmetry.space_group_name_H-M   'P 1'
#
loop_
_entity.id
_entity.type
_entity.pdbx_description
1 polymer ?
#
loop_
_entity_poly.entity_id
_entity_poly.type
_entity_poly.pdbx_seq_one_letter_code
_entity_poly.pdbx_strand_id
1 'polypeptide(L)'
;MATKFSDLFGDNLIAVDTDRKSEVYRQVPTSELENKVVGIYFSGHWCGPCRNFTPKLAECYTKAQSELHDRFDIVFVSSDTDEQSFKEYFQTMPWKAIPYSDRDRARKLKDKFYVEGIPTLIVLLPNGAIFPVDGRSDIVEKGVEAIRFWSQDENDLPVSPDKYVWQGVFCDGCKMRPLIGQRTDISDLR
;
A
#
# COMPACT_ATOMS: atom_id res chain seq x y z
N MET A 1 3.79 -17.38 -11.52
CA MET A 1 4.98 -16.51 -11.44
C MET A 1 4.67 -15.44 -10.41
N ALA A 2 5.61 -15.12 -9.51
CA ALA A 2 5.44 -14.00 -8.59
C ALA A 2 5.18 -12.72 -9.38
N THR A 3 4.25 -11.89 -8.89
CA THR A 3 3.95 -10.60 -9.53
C THR A 3 5.13 -9.67 -9.23
N LYS A 4 5.73 -9.09 -10.27
CA LYS A 4 6.75 -8.06 -10.05
C LYS A 4 6.07 -6.77 -9.63
N PHE A 5 6.65 -6.04 -8.69
CA PHE A 5 6.05 -4.77 -8.28
C PHE A 5 6.05 -3.73 -9.42
N SER A 6 6.94 -3.87 -10.41
CA SER A 6 6.93 -3.07 -11.64
C SER A 6 5.62 -3.18 -12.43
N ASP A 7 4.95 -4.33 -12.40
CA ASP A 7 3.67 -4.52 -13.11
C ASP A 7 2.56 -3.67 -12.47
N LEU A 8 2.65 -3.44 -11.16
CA LEU A 8 1.72 -2.60 -10.39
C LEU A 8 2.10 -1.13 -10.46
N PHE A 9 3.35 -0.81 -10.14
CA PHE A 9 3.79 0.55 -9.84
C PHE A 9 4.54 1.24 -11.00
N GLY A 10 4.86 0.51 -12.06
CA GLY A 10 5.73 0.98 -13.15
C GLY A 10 7.20 0.81 -12.78
N ASP A 11 8.10 1.21 -13.67
CA ASP A 11 9.54 1.00 -13.46
C ASP A 11 10.13 1.95 -12.42
N ASN A 12 9.51 3.13 -12.25
CA ASN A 12 10.01 4.19 -11.37
C ASN A 12 8.89 4.77 -10.50
N LEU A 13 9.25 4.97 -9.24
CA LEU A 13 8.52 5.71 -8.22
C LEU A 13 9.21 7.04 -7.97
N ILE A 14 8.61 7.87 -7.12
CA ILE A 14 9.24 9.07 -6.59
C ILE A 14 9.35 9.02 -5.07
N ALA A 15 10.41 9.59 -4.52
CA ALA A 15 10.58 9.84 -3.09
C ALA A 15 10.99 11.30 -2.87
N VAL A 16 10.64 11.88 -1.73
CA VAL A 16 11.06 13.23 -1.37
C VAL A 16 12.60 13.28 -1.28
N ASP A 17 13.21 14.23 -1.99
CA ASP A 17 14.65 14.49 -1.91
C ASP A 17 14.91 15.46 -0.75
N THR A 18 15.59 14.98 0.30
CA THR A 18 15.92 15.79 1.49
C THR A 18 17.19 16.63 1.30
N ASP A 19 17.96 16.38 0.25
CA ASP A 19 19.32 16.89 0.08
C ASP A 19 19.41 18.01 -0.98
N ARG A 20 18.43 18.11 -1.90
CA ARG A 20 18.44 19.09 -3.00
C ARG A 20 17.32 20.13 -2.89
N LYS A 21 17.72 21.40 -2.93
CA LYS A 21 16.82 22.58 -2.83
C LYS A 21 15.95 22.86 -4.07
N SER A 22 16.17 22.18 -5.20
CA SER A 22 15.56 22.55 -6.50
C SER A 22 14.71 21.49 -7.17
N GLU A 23 14.86 20.21 -6.82
CA GLU A 23 13.97 19.13 -7.26
C GLU A 23 13.37 18.50 -6.01
N VAL A 24 12.04 18.58 -5.86
CA VAL A 24 11.35 18.09 -4.65
C VAL A 24 11.42 16.56 -4.55
N TYR A 25 11.61 15.87 -5.68
CA TYR A 25 11.55 14.42 -5.76
C TYR A 25 12.76 13.83 -6.48
N ARG A 26 13.26 12.72 -5.95
CA ARG A 26 14.16 11.81 -6.65
C ARG A 26 13.37 10.65 -7.26
N GLN A 27 13.77 10.20 -8.44
CA GLN A 27 13.26 8.94 -8.99
C GLN A 27 13.87 7.76 -8.24
N VAL A 28 13.06 6.74 -8.03
CA VAL A 28 13.42 5.53 -7.29
C VAL A 28 12.98 4.32 -8.11
N PRO A 29 13.89 3.40 -8.48
CA PRO A 29 13.49 2.23 -9.24
C PRO A 29 12.60 1.33 -8.39
N THR A 30 11.51 0.83 -8.98
CA THR A 30 10.56 -0.06 -8.28
C THR A 30 11.21 -1.36 -7.80
N SER A 31 12.34 -1.74 -8.39
CA SER A 31 13.14 -2.89 -7.93
C SER A 31 13.61 -2.77 -6.46
N GLU A 32 13.65 -1.58 -5.87
CA GLU A 32 13.94 -1.39 -4.44
C GLU A 32 12.84 -1.97 -3.51
N LEU A 33 11.68 -2.32 -4.07
CA LEU A 33 10.56 -2.94 -3.35
C LEU A 33 10.59 -4.47 -3.40
N GLU A 34 11.41 -5.06 -4.28
CA GLU A 34 11.45 -6.50 -4.44
C GLU A 34 11.92 -7.19 -3.14
N ASN A 35 11.34 -8.34 -2.84
CA ASN A 35 11.52 -9.07 -1.57
C ASN A 35 11.00 -8.36 -0.30
N LYS A 36 10.32 -7.22 -0.43
CA LYS A 36 9.71 -6.50 0.71
C LYS A 36 8.21 -6.71 0.77
N VAL A 37 7.69 -6.59 1.99
CA VAL A 37 6.28 -6.29 2.22
C VAL A 37 6.03 -4.83 1.81
N VAL A 38 4.99 -4.59 1.03
CA VAL A 38 4.66 -3.26 0.52
C VAL A 38 3.27 -2.82 0.97
N GLY A 39 3.19 -1.73 1.71
CA GLY A 39 1.94 -1.04 1.98
C GLY A 39 1.54 -0.10 0.84
N ILE A 40 0.43 -0.36 0.15
CA ILE A 40 -0.17 0.58 -0.81
C ILE A 40 -1.10 1.51 -0.04
N TYR A 41 -0.69 2.76 0.10
CA TYR A 41 -1.41 3.76 0.85
C TYR A 41 -2.24 4.66 -0.06
N PHE A 42 -3.56 4.50 -0.07
CA PHE A 42 -4.48 5.37 -0.79
C PHE A 42 -4.96 6.50 0.09
N SER A 43 -4.69 7.73 -0.31
CA SER A 43 -4.97 8.92 0.51
C SER A 43 -5.04 10.20 -0.31
N GLY A 44 -5.46 11.31 0.29
CA GLY A 44 -5.50 12.62 -0.36
C GLY A 44 -5.51 13.77 0.65
N HIS A 45 -4.91 14.90 0.28
CA HIS A 45 -4.74 16.08 1.13
C HIS A 45 -6.08 16.64 1.61
N TRP A 46 -7.07 16.68 0.71
CA TRP A 46 -8.42 17.20 0.98
C TRP A 46 -9.20 16.38 2.03
N CYS A 47 -8.83 15.11 2.24
CA CYS A 47 -9.54 14.17 3.10
C CYS A 47 -9.19 14.38 4.59
N GLY A 48 -10.18 14.77 5.40
CA GLY A 48 -10.00 14.99 6.85
C GLY A 48 -9.45 13.78 7.61
N PRO A 49 -10.07 12.59 7.53
CA PRO A 49 -9.56 11.38 8.16
C PRO A 49 -8.14 11.00 7.73
N CYS A 50 -7.79 11.29 6.48
CA CYS A 50 -6.46 11.04 5.91
C CYS A 50 -5.39 11.89 6.59
N ARG A 51 -5.66 13.17 6.81
CA ARG A 51 -4.75 14.07 7.52
C ARG A 51 -4.51 13.67 8.97
N ASN A 52 -5.45 12.97 9.60
CA ASN A 52 -5.28 12.42 10.95
C ASN A 52 -4.49 11.11 10.95
N PHE A 53 -4.66 10.27 9.93
CA PHE A 53 -4.00 8.96 9.84
C PHE A 53 -2.54 9.06 9.38
N THR A 54 -2.23 9.92 8.41
CA THR A 54 -0.87 10.03 7.84
C THR A 54 0.23 10.27 8.88
N PRO A 55 0.10 11.20 9.85
CA PRO A 55 1.15 11.42 10.84
C PRO A 55 1.43 10.16 11.68
N LYS A 56 0.39 9.40 12.04
CA LYS A 56 0.53 8.15 12.79
C LYS A 56 1.21 7.07 11.95
N LEU A 57 0.84 6.94 10.67
CA LEU A 57 1.48 6.00 9.75
C LEU A 57 2.95 6.38 9.52
N ALA A 58 3.27 7.66 9.35
CA ALA A 58 4.63 8.17 9.18
C ALA A 58 5.50 7.90 10.42
N GLU A 59 4.95 8.08 11.63
CA GLU A 59 5.64 7.73 12.87
C GLU A 59 5.96 6.23 12.94
N CYS A 60 4.97 5.36 12.65
CA CYS A 60 5.15 3.92 12.67
C CYS A 60 6.17 3.46 11.62
N TYR A 61 6.07 3.99 10.40
CA TYR A 61 7.01 3.72 9.32
C TYR A 61 8.44 4.14 9.71
N THR A 62 8.62 5.36 10.22
CA THR A 62 9.95 5.86 10.60
C THR A 62 10.59 4.99 11.68
N LYS A 63 9.80 4.53 12.66
CA LYS A 63 10.27 3.57 13.67
C LYS A 63 10.61 2.22 13.06
N ALA A 64 9.78 1.71 12.15
CA ALA A 64 10.04 0.45 11.46
C ALA A 64 11.29 0.50 10.58
N GLN A 65 11.61 1.64 9.95
CA GLN A 65 12.79 1.72 9.07
C GLN A 65 14.13 1.58 9.79
N SER A 66 14.21 1.69 11.12
CA SER A 66 15.47 1.39 11.83
C SER A 66 15.79 -0.11 11.89
N GLU A 67 14.78 -0.98 11.71
CA GLU A 67 14.87 -2.43 11.91
C GLU A 67 14.39 -3.26 10.69
N LEU A 68 13.56 -2.67 9.83
CA LEU A 68 12.83 -3.36 8.74
C LEU A 68 13.05 -2.72 7.36
N HIS A 69 14.05 -1.84 7.18
CA HIS A 69 14.28 -1.15 5.90
C HIS A 69 14.44 -2.07 4.68
N ASP A 70 15.02 -3.25 4.89
CA ASP A 70 15.18 -4.28 3.85
C ASP A 70 13.95 -5.18 3.68
N ARG A 71 12.92 -5.02 4.51
CA ARG A 71 11.74 -5.91 4.56
C ARG A 71 10.40 -5.21 4.38
N PHE A 72 10.31 -3.89 4.58
CA PHE A 72 9.07 -3.15 4.50
C PHE A 72 9.21 -1.81 3.77
N ASP A 73 8.21 -1.46 2.99
CA ASP A 73 8.11 -0.15 2.35
C ASP A 73 6.66 0.29 2.13
N ILE A 74 6.46 1.56 1.79
CA ILE A 74 5.14 2.11 1.49
C ILE A 74 5.17 2.84 0.13
N VAL A 75 4.12 2.62 -0.67
CA VAL A 75 3.85 3.34 -1.91
C VAL A 75 2.54 4.12 -1.75
N PHE A 76 2.65 5.45 -1.77
CA PHE A 76 1.52 6.35 -1.76
C PHE A 76 0.87 6.44 -3.15
N VAL A 77 -0.46 6.27 -3.16
CA VAL A 77 -1.33 6.48 -4.31
C VAL A 77 -2.27 7.63 -4.00
N SER A 78 -2.01 8.77 -4.62
CA SER A 78 -2.77 10.00 -4.35
C SER A 78 -4.15 9.99 -4.99
N SER A 79 -5.12 10.45 -4.22
CA SER A 79 -6.48 10.81 -4.62
C SER A 79 -6.68 12.32 -4.77
N ASP A 80 -5.60 13.12 -4.71
CA ASP A 80 -5.64 14.56 -4.96
C ASP A 80 -5.98 14.86 -6.42
N THR A 81 -6.70 15.95 -6.65
CA THR A 81 -7.19 16.36 -7.97
C THR A 81 -6.26 17.35 -8.68
N ASP A 82 -5.29 17.90 -7.97
CA ASP A 82 -4.30 18.83 -8.48
C ASP A 82 -2.90 18.49 -7.94
N GLU A 83 -1.88 18.88 -8.71
CA GLU A 83 -0.49 18.54 -8.42
C GLU A 83 0.05 19.31 -7.20
N GLN A 84 -0.49 20.49 -6.89
CA GLN A 84 -0.04 21.29 -5.76
C GLN A 84 -0.45 20.63 -4.43
N SER A 85 -1.71 20.22 -4.32
CA SER A 85 -2.22 19.45 -3.17
C SER A 85 -1.46 18.14 -2.98
N PHE A 86 -1.17 17.43 -4.09
CA PHE A 86 -0.30 16.25 -4.04
C PHE A 86 1.07 16.59 -3.46
N LYS A 87 1.69 17.67 -3.95
CA LYS A 87 3.04 18.07 -3.56
C LYS A 87 3.13 18.37 -2.07
N GLU A 88 2.26 19.25 -1.59
CA GLU A 88 2.20 19.67 -0.19
C GLU A 88 2.00 18.48 0.75
N TYR A 89 1.13 17.54 0.37
CA TYR A 89 0.84 16.40 1.20
C TYR A 89 1.95 15.35 1.18
N PHE A 90 2.46 15.00 -0.01
CA PHE A 90 3.51 14.00 -0.15
C PHE A 90 4.84 14.44 0.48
N GLN A 91 5.13 15.75 0.52
CA GLN A 91 6.29 16.30 1.25
C GLN A 91 6.31 15.95 2.75
N THR A 92 5.16 15.61 3.34
CA THR A 92 5.06 15.21 4.75
C THR A 92 5.32 13.72 4.98
N MET A 93 5.54 12.94 3.91
CA MET A 93 5.58 11.49 3.95
C MET A 93 7.01 10.94 3.75
N PRO A 94 7.49 10.02 4.60
CA PRO A 94 8.85 9.47 4.53
C PRO A 94 9.02 8.29 3.55
N TRP A 95 8.07 8.07 2.64
CA TRP A 95 8.01 6.90 1.75
C TRP A 95 7.91 7.27 0.27
N LYS A 96 7.66 6.30 -0.60
CA LYS A 96 7.60 6.48 -2.06
C LYS A 96 6.18 6.80 -2.52
N ALA A 97 6.01 7.32 -3.74
CA ALA A 97 4.71 7.52 -4.35
C ALA A 97 4.70 7.18 -5.84
N ILE A 98 3.51 6.85 -6.35
CA ILE A 98 3.25 6.91 -7.79
C ILE A 98 3.38 8.38 -8.22
N PRO A 99 4.14 8.70 -9.28
CA PRO A 99 4.23 10.06 -9.78
C PRO A 99 2.85 10.64 -10.07
N TYR A 100 2.61 11.90 -9.68
CA TYR A 100 1.31 12.55 -9.91
C TYR A 100 0.90 12.54 -11.39
N SER A 101 1.87 12.60 -12.30
CA SER A 101 1.63 12.51 -13.75
C SER A 101 1.05 11.16 -14.20
N ASP A 102 1.27 10.07 -13.47
CA ASP A 102 0.75 8.74 -13.79
C ASP A 102 -0.64 8.49 -13.15
N ARG A 103 -1.60 9.33 -13.55
CA ARG A 103 -2.99 9.28 -13.05
C ARG A 103 -3.70 7.99 -13.45
N ASP A 104 -3.36 7.43 -14.60
CA ASP A 104 -3.96 6.20 -15.09
C ASP A 104 -3.55 5.00 -14.24
N ARG A 105 -2.30 4.93 -13.79
CA ARG A 105 -1.86 3.90 -12.85
C ARG A 105 -2.52 4.03 -11.49
N ALA A 106 -2.61 5.25 -10.95
CA ALA A 106 -3.33 5.50 -9.70
C ALA A 106 -4.80 5.00 -9.79
N ARG A 107 -5.48 5.27 -10.91
CA ARG A 107 -6.84 4.76 -11.18
C ARG A 107 -6.87 3.23 -11.26
N LYS A 108 -5.99 2.62 -12.06
CA LYS A 108 -5.90 1.16 -12.21
C LYS A 108 -5.64 0.45 -10.88
N LEU A 109 -4.80 1.02 -10.01
CA LEU A 109 -4.55 0.48 -8.68
C LEU A 109 -5.80 0.57 -7.80
N LYS A 110 -6.48 1.72 -7.80
CA LYS A 110 -7.75 1.90 -7.08
C LYS A 110 -8.79 0.87 -7.50
N ASP A 111 -8.95 0.67 -8.81
CA ASP A 111 -9.90 -0.27 -9.38
C ASP A 111 -9.51 -1.74 -9.08
N LYS A 112 -8.22 -2.08 -9.25
CA LYS A 112 -7.69 -3.43 -9.00
C LYS A 112 -7.89 -3.89 -7.57
N PHE A 113 -7.73 -2.97 -6.60
CA PHE A 113 -7.87 -3.27 -5.18
C PHE A 113 -9.24 -2.86 -4.60
N TYR A 114 -10.20 -2.49 -5.46
CA TYR A 114 -11.57 -2.12 -5.07
C TYR A 114 -11.63 -1.06 -3.96
N VAL A 115 -10.77 -0.04 -4.05
CA VAL A 115 -10.67 1.00 -3.02
C VAL A 115 -11.82 2.01 -3.19
N GLU A 116 -12.86 1.88 -2.37
CA GLU A 116 -14.03 2.77 -2.39
C GLU A 116 -13.84 4.04 -1.55
N GLY A 117 -12.96 4.00 -0.54
CA GLY A 117 -12.75 5.11 0.40
C GLY A 117 -11.29 5.28 0.82
N ILE A 118 -11.00 6.45 1.40
CA ILE A 118 -9.69 6.81 1.93
C ILE A 118 -9.80 7.35 3.38
N PRO A 119 -8.77 7.18 4.23
CA PRO A 119 -7.52 6.46 3.95
C PRO A 119 -7.72 4.93 3.93
N THR A 120 -7.04 4.27 3.00
CA THR A 120 -6.96 2.79 2.88
C THR A 120 -5.50 2.38 2.76
N LEU A 121 -5.10 1.33 3.48
CA LEU A 121 -3.75 0.76 3.44
C LEU A 121 -3.85 -0.74 3.14
N ILE A 122 -3.50 -1.12 1.91
CA ILE A 122 -3.43 -2.53 1.47
C ILE A 122 -2.01 -3.04 1.68
N VAL A 123 -1.85 -4.21 2.28
CA VAL A 123 -0.53 -4.80 2.52
C VAL A 123 -0.29 -5.92 1.51
N LEU A 124 0.82 -5.84 0.78
CA LEU A 124 1.27 -6.87 -0.15
C LEU A 124 2.48 -7.60 0.41
N LEU A 125 2.48 -8.92 0.28
CA LEU A 125 3.62 -9.79 0.56
C LEU A 125 4.70 -9.63 -0.53
N PRO A 126 5.94 -10.11 -0.28
CA PRO A 126 7.04 -10.04 -1.24
C PRO A 126 6.75 -10.61 -2.63
N ASN A 127 5.84 -11.59 -2.73
CA ASN A 127 5.42 -12.21 -3.99
C ASN A 127 4.29 -11.44 -4.72
N GLY A 128 3.84 -10.31 -4.16
CA GLY A 128 2.74 -9.48 -4.67
C GLY A 128 1.34 -9.93 -4.23
N ALA A 129 1.22 -10.97 -3.41
CA ALA A 129 -0.07 -11.41 -2.88
C ALA A 129 -0.58 -10.44 -1.80
N ILE A 130 -1.91 -10.27 -1.70
CA ILE A 130 -2.52 -9.44 -0.66
C ILE A 130 -2.44 -10.17 0.69
N PHE A 131 -1.84 -9.52 1.68
CA PHE A 131 -1.92 -9.93 3.08
C PHE A 131 -3.35 -9.67 3.57
N PRO A 132 -4.09 -10.68 4.09
CA PRO A 132 -5.47 -10.54 4.55
C PRO A 132 -5.59 -9.78 5.89
N VAL A 133 -5.18 -8.52 5.92
CA VAL A 133 -5.26 -7.62 7.07
C VAL A 133 -5.92 -6.30 6.67
N ASP A 134 -6.53 -5.61 7.63
CA ASP A 134 -6.88 -4.21 7.48
C ASP A 134 -5.70 -3.36 7.96
N GLY A 135 -4.84 -2.97 7.01
CA GLY A 135 -3.61 -2.25 7.33
C GLY A 135 -3.86 -0.92 8.06
N ARG A 136 -4.97 -0.23 7.77
CA ARG A 136 -5.31 1.03 8.42
C ARG A 136 -5.69 0.78 9.88
N SER A 137 -6.60 -0.15 10.12
CA SER A 137 -7.07 -0.48 11.47
C SER A 137 -5.94 -1.05 12.33
N ASP A 138 -5.12 -1.94 11.76
CA ASP A 138 -3.93 -2.49 12.42
C ASP A 138 -2.95 -1.39 12.88
N ILE A 139 -2.65 -0.38 12.04
CA ILE A 139 -1.80 0.75 12.45
C ILE A 139 -2.47 1.57 13.55
N VAL A 140 -3.79 1.78 13.49
CA VAL A 140 -4.52 2.52 14.52
C VAL A 140 -4.48 1.80 15.86
N GLU A 141 -4.65 0.48 15.87
CA GLU A 141 -4.75 -0.32 17.10
C GLU A 141 -3.40 -0.72 17.67
N LYS A 142 -2.47 -1.16 16.80
CA LYS A 142 -1.21 -1.82 17.18
C LYS A 142 0.03 -0.97 16.88
N GLY A 143 -0.10 0.09 16.09
CA GLY A 143 1.02 0.96 15.73
C GLY A 143 2.13 0.21 14.99
N VAL A 144 3.39 0.41 15.39
CA VAL A 144 4.56 -0.21 14.75
C VAL A 144 4.56 -1.74 14.84
N GLU A 145 3.90 -2.34 15.85
CA GLU A 145 3.79 -3.79 15.97
C GLU A 145 3.04 -4.43 14.78
N ALA A 146 2.14 -3.68 14.13
CA ALA A 146 1.50 -4.14 12.91
C ALA A 146 2.52 -4.37 11.80
N ILE A 147 3.43 -3.41 11.59
CA ILE A 147 4.47 -3.49 10.56
C ILE A 147 5.43 -4.65 10.86
N ARG A 148 5.81 -4.81 12.14
CA ARG A 148 6.62 -5.94 12.61
C ARG A 148 5.97 -7.27 12.30
N PHE A 149 4.67 -7.39 12.57
CA PHE A 149 3.90 -8.59 12.29
C PHE A 149 3.81 -8.89 10.79
N TRP A 150 3.56 -7.87 9.95
CA TRP A 150 3.47 -8.10 8.51
C TRP A 150 4.81 -8.52 7.89
N SER A 151 5.92 -8.06 8.47
CA SER A 151 7.29 -8.19 7.93
C SER A 151 8.10 -9.32 8.60
N GLN A 152 7.42 -10.30 9.20
CA GLN A 152 8.05 -11.52 9.70
C GLN A 152 8.53 -12.41 8.53
N ASP A 153 9.30 -13.45 8.83
CA ASP A 153 9.69 -14.42 7.82
C ASP A 153 8.43 -15.04 7.19
N GLU A 154 8.44 -15.29 5.88
CA GLU A 154 7.28 -15.84 5.18
C GLU A 154 6.84 -17.19 5.76
N ASN A 155 7.77 -17.96 6.33
CA ASN A 155 7.50 -19.24 6.97
C ASN A 155 6.77 -19.08 8.33
N ASP A 156 6.87 -17.90 8.94
CA ASP A 156 6.23 -17.57 10.21
C ASP A 156 4.87 -16.90 10.02
N LEU A 157 4.54 -16.47 8.78
CA LEU A 157 3.26 -15.89 8.49
C LEU A 157 2.18 -16.99 8.39
N PRO A 158 0.98 -16.80 8.98
CA PRO A 158 -0.10 -17.78 8.96
C PRO A 158 -0.79 -17.91 7.57
N VAL A 159 -0.10 -17.52 6.49
CA VAL A 159 -0.63 -17.50 5.12
C VAL A 159 0.05 -18.58 4.32
N SER A 160 -0.67 -19.66 4.03
CA SER A 160 -0.23 -20.70 3.10
C SER A 160 0.11 -20.07 1.73
N PRO A 161 1.26 -20.39 1.12
CA PRO A 161 1.53 -20.03 -0.27
C PRO A 161 0.43 -20.63 -1.16
N ASP A 162 -0.25 -19.79 -1.94
CA ASP A 162 -1.14 -20.13 -3.06
C ASP A 162 -2.13 -21.31 -2.91
N LYS A 163 -3.13 -21.19 -2.03
CA LYS A 163 -4.33 -22.06 -2.06
C LYS A 163 -5.61 -21.37 -2.55
N TYR A 164 -5.63 -20.05 -2.69
CA TYR A 164 -6.88 -19.29 -2.81
C TYR A 164 -6.84 -18.28 -3.97
N VAL A 165 -7.88 -18.32 -4.82
CA VAL A 165 -8.10 -17.35 -5.90
C VAL A 165 -9.25 -16.42 -5.53
N TRP A 166 -9.12 -15.14 -5.89
CA TRP A 166 -10.17 -14.14 -5.68
C TRP A 166 -11.29 -14.31 -6.70
N GLN A 167 -12.52 -14.56 -6.22
CA GLN A 167 -13.74 -14.38 -7.00
C GLN A 167 -14.49 -13.13 -6.51
N GLY A 168 -15.01 -12.33 -7.44
CA GLY A 168 -15.84 -11.18 -7.11
C GLY A 168 -17.15 -11.67 -6.49
N VAL A 169 -17.43 -11.27 -5.24
CA VAL A 169 -18.70 -11.59 -4.57
C VAL A 169 -19.64 -10.40 -4.71
N PHE A 170 -20.70 -10.57 -5.49
CA PHE A 170 -21.81 -9.62 -5.51
C PHE A 170 -22.81 -10.01 -4.42
N CYS A 171 -22.94 -9.17 -3.40
CA CYS A 171 -23.99 -9.30 -2.40
C CYS A 171 -24.93 -8.10 -2.50
N ASP A 172 -26.17 -8.34 -2.94
CA ASP A 172 -27.23 -7.34 -2.90
C ASP A 172 -27.77 -7.21 -1.47
N GLY A 173 -27.64 -6.01 -0.89
CA GLY A 173 -28.23 -5.65 0.39
C GLY A 173 -27.30 -5.63 1.62
N CYS A 174 -26.03 -6.01 1.50
CA CYS A 174 -25.08 -5.88 2.61
C CYS A 174 -24.56 -4.43 2.76
N LYS A 175 -24.70 -3.84 3.95
CA LYS A 175 -24.16 -2.51 4.30
C LYS A 175 -22.64 -2.48 4.51
N MET A 176 -22.01 -3.65 4.51
CA MET A 176 -20.56 -3.83 4.44
C MET A 176 -20.31 -4.73 3.23
N ARG A 177 -20.20 -4.13 2.03
CA ARG A 177 -19.71 -4.85 0.85
C ARG A 177 -18.26 -5.25 1.14
N PRO A 178 -17.88 -6.49 0.86
CA PRO A 178 -16.76 -7.11 1.57
C PRO A 178 -15.46 -6.42 1.19
N LEU A 179 -14.83 -5.77 2.18
CA LEU A 179 -13.40 -5.46 2.17
C LEU A 179 -12.53 -6.74 2.19
N ILE A 180 -13.14 -7.93 2.16
CA ILE A 180 -12.49 -9.24 2.09
C ILE A 180 -13.38 -10.16 1.25
N GLY A 181 -13.08 -10.30 -0.04
CA GLY A 181 -13.73 -11.28 -0.91
C GLY A 181 -13.58 -12.69 -0.35
N GLN A 182 -14.53 -13.58 -0.66
CA GLN A 182 -14.41 -14.97 -0.27
C GLN A 182 -13.25 -15.61 -1.03
N ARG A 183 -12.39 -16.29 -0.27
CA ARG A 183 -11.33 -17.15 -0.79
C ARG A 183 -11.95 -18.48 -1.18
N THR A 184 -11.96 -18.80 -2.47
CA THR A 184 -12.27 -20.16 -2.92
C THR A 184 -10.98 -20.94 -2.98
N ASP A 185 -10.98 -22.12 -2.37
CA ASP A 185 -9.88 -23.05 -2.49
C ASP A 185 -9.74 -23.45 -3.97
N ILE A 186 -8.51 -23.45 -4.51
CA ILE A 186 -8.28 -23.88 -5.89
C ILE A 186 -8.81 -25.31 -6.13
N SER A 187 -8.84 -26.15 -5.10
CA SER A 187 -9.40 -27.51 -5.20
C SER A 187 -10.92 -27.57 -5.32
N ASP A 188 -11.63 -26.49 -4.98
CA ASP A 188 -13.09 -26.36 -5.10
C ASP A 188 -13.53 -25.77 -6.46
N LEU A 189 -12.59 -25.28 -7.27
CA LEU A 189 -12.83 -24.78 -8.62
C LEU A 189 -12.80 -25.94 -9.63
N ARG A 190 -13.89 -26.72 -9.70
CA ARG A 190 -14.12 -27.74 -10.73
C ARG A 190 -15.00 -27.22 -11.86
#